data_AF-A0A430ATL8-F1
#
_entry.id   AF-A0A430ATL8-F1
#
_cell.length_a   1.000
_cell.length_b   1.000
_cell.length_c   1.000
_cell.angle_alpha   90.00
_cell.angle_beta   90.00
_cell.angle_gamma   90.00
#
_symmetry.space_group_name_H-M   'P 1'
#
loop_
_entity.id
_entity.type
_entity.pdbx_description
1 polymer ?
#
loop_
_entity_poly.entity_id
_entity_poly.type
_entity_poly.pdbx_seq_one_letter_code
_entity_poly.pdbx_strand_id
1 'polypeptide(L)'
;MLKNGQKKAVIHTIASLAPIVFFVVWSALFGGWSLAKKLSGCVVIIVWAAADIYMYQDKAAWKKKFSQYVAAYQLTPEQLSDVTGFSRYDFSRDKKGRMLFVFCASPKKRQQVLSCLEDVFGPV
;
A
#
# COMPACT_ATOMS: atom_id res chain seq x y z
N MET A 1 19.26 8.40 12.68
CA MET A 1 17.89 8.91 12.48
C MET A 1 17.27 8.27 11.23
N LEU A 2 16.43 7.24 11.38
CA LEU A 2 15.77 6.58 10.23
C LEU A 2 14.72 7.51 9.61
N LYS A 3 14.81 7.73 8.29
CA LYS A 3 13.83 8.52 7.51
C LYS A 3 12.42 7.94 7.74
N ASN A 4 11.41 8.80 7.88
CA ASN A 4 10.01 8.39 8.14
C ASN A 4 9.45 7.34 7.17
N GLY A 5 9.99 7.21 5.95
CA GLY A 5 9.66 6.12 5.01
C GLY A 5 10.18 4.76 5.46
N GLN A 6 11.41 4.68 5.98
CA GLN A 6 11.97 3.43 6.51
C GLN A 6 11.32 3.03 7.83
N LYS A 7 10.95 3.98 8.70
CA LYS A 7 10.17 3.66 9.92
C LYS A 7 8.83 3.01 9.58
N LYS A 8 8.12 3.51 8.56
CA LYS A 8 6.84 2.91 8.11
C LYS A 8 7.04 1.54 7.46
N ALA A 9 8.11 1.36 6.68
CA ALA A 9 8.46 0.05 6.14
C ALA A 9 8.76 -0.95 7.25
N VAL A 10 9.61 -0.59 8.22
CA VAL A 10 9.96 -1.43 9.37
C VAL A 10 8.74 -1.79 10.22
N ILE A 11 7.84 -0.84 10.50
CA ILE A 11 6.61 -1.12 11.25
C ILE A 11 5.68 -2.08 10.48
N HIS A 12 5.57 -1.96 9.15
CA HIS A 12 4.83 -2.92 8.32
C HIS A 12 5.50 -4.29 8.30
N THR A 13 6.83 -4.34 8.21
CA THR A 13 7.58 -5.60 8.26
C THR A 13 7.38 -6.29 9.61
N ILE A 14 7.43 -5.54 10.72
CA ILE A 14 7.16 -6.08 12.07
C ILE A 14 5.71 -6.55 12.20
N ALA A 15 4.74 -5.81 11.65
CA ALA A 15 3.34 -6.24 11.62
C ALA A 15 3.13 -7.52 10.80
N SER A 16 3.85 -7.70 9.69
CA SER A 16 3.83 -8.94 8.89
C SER A 16 4.48 -10.14 9.60
N LEU A 17 5.34 -9.90 10.61
CA LEU A 17 5.95 -10.94 11.43
C LEU A 17 5.04 -11.41 12.57
N ALA A 18 4.01 -10.63 12.94
CA ALA A 18 3.05 -11.01 13.98
C ALA A 18 2.38 -12.39 13.76
N PRO A 19 1.91 -12.75 12.55
CA PRO A 19 1.38 -14.10 12.29
C PRO A 19 2.44 -15.21 12.36
N ILE A 20 3.72 -14.92 12.04
CA ILE A 20 4.82 -15.88 12.21
C ILE A 20 5.07 -16.13 13.69
N VAL A 21 5.18 -15.07 14.49
CA VAL A 21 5.40 -15.17 15.94
C VAL A 21 4.22 -15.87 16.61
N PHE A 22 2.98 -15.53 16.23
CA PHE A 22 1.78 -16.22 16.70
C PHE A 22 1.80 -17.71 16.33
N PHE A 23 2.14 -18.06 15.09
CA PHE A 23 2.22 -19.45 14.66
C PHE A 23 3.31 -20.24 15.41
N VAL A 24 4.47 -19.64 15.66
CA VAL A 24 5.58 -20.26 16.41
C VAL A 24 5.18 -20.48 17.87
N VAL A 25 4.61 -19.46 18.53
CA VAL A 25 4.15 -19.55 19.93
C VAL A 25 2.99 -20.53 20.06
N TRP A 26 2.02 -20.49 19.15
CA TRP A 26 0.90 -21.43 19.10
C TRP A 26 1.39 -22.87 18.86
N SER A 27 2.28 -23.08 17.89
CA SER A 27 2.83 -24.41 17.60
C SER A 27 3.68 -24.97 18.75
N ALA A 28 4.30 -24.11 19.56
CA ALA A 28 5.03 -24.49 20.76
C ALA A 28 4.08 -24.83 21.94
N LEU A 29 2.97 -24.10 22.08
CA LEU A 29 1.96 -24.34 23.12
C LEU A 29 1.09 -25.59 22.84
N PHE A 30 0.79 -25.85 21.57
CA PHE A 30 -0.01 -27.00 21.13
C PHE A 30 0.88 -28.13 20.59
N GLY A 31 1.82 -28.58 21.43
CA GLY A 31 2.88 -29.56 21.15
C GLY A 31 2.40 -30.96 20.74
N GLY A 32 1.77 -31.09 19.58
CA GLY A 32 1.25 -32.37 19.07
C GLY A 32 0.89 -32.41 17.59
N TRP A 33 1.38 -31.46 16.78
CA TRP A 33 1.05 -31.44 15.35
C TRP A 33 2.08 -32.18 14.49
N SER A 34 1.59 -33.12 13.66
CA SER A 34 2.39 -33.85 12.67
C SER A 34 3.12 -32.88 11.73
N LEU A 35 4.29 -33.29 11.24
CA LEU A 35 5.18 -32.49 10.39
C LEU A 35 4.44 -31.87 9.19
N ALA A 36 3.46 -32.59 8.63
CA ALA A 36 2.64 -32.15 7.52
C ALA A 36 1.79 -30.91 7.86
N LYS A 37 1.26 -30.82 9.08
CA LYS A 37 0.46 -29.66 9.54
C LYS A 37 1.33 -28.45 9.89
N LYS A 38 2.59 -28.67 10.28
CA LYS A 38 3.58 -27.59 10.45
C LYS A 38 3.97 -26.98 9.11
N LEU A 39 4.21 -27.81 8.10
CA LEU A 39 4.49 -27.36 6.73
C LEU A 39 3.31 -26.59 6.12
N SER A 40 2.06 -27.09 6.26
CA SER A 40 0.88 -26.38 5.74
C SER A 40 0.69 -25.00 6.38
N GLY A 41 0.96 -24.87 7.68
CA GLY A 41 0.90 -23.58 8.38
C GLY A 41 1.93 -22.58 7.86
N CYS A 42 3.18 -23.01 7.63
CA CYS A 42 4.21 -22.17 7.03
C CYS A 42 3.81 -21.68 5.62
N VAL A 43 3.20 -22.53 4.79
CA VAL A 43 2.75 -22.14 3.44
C VAL A 43 1.70 -21.02 3.51
N VAL A 44 0.72 -21.14 4.42
CA VAL A 44 -0.32 -20.10 4.59
C VAL A 44 0.30 -18.75 4.98
N ILE A 45 1.30 -18.78 5.85
CA ILE A 45 2.00 -17.57 6.31
C ILE A 45 2.82 -16.95 5.17
N ILE A 46 3.52 -17.76 4.37
CA ILE A 46 4.28 -17.27 3.21
C ILE A 46 3.33 -16.62 2.19
N VAL A 47 2.19 -17.24 1.90
CA VAL A 47 1.19 -16.69 0.98
C VAL A 47 0.63 -15.37 1.50
N TRP A 48 0.31 -15.28 2.80
CA TRP A 48 -0.14 -14.04 3.43
C TRP A 48 0.92 -12.93 3.37
N ALA A 49 2.18 -13.25 3.72
CA ALA A 49 3.27 -12.29 3.66
C ALA A 49 3.53 -11.80 2.23
N ALA A 50 3.47 -12.71 1.24
CA ALA A 50 3.62 -12.36 -0.17
C ALA A 50 2.48 -11.44 -0.65
N ALA A 51 1.23 -11.71 -0.24
CA ALA A 51 0.10 -10.84 -0.57
C ALA A 51 0.25 -9.43 0.04
N ASP A 52 0.67 -9.32 1.30
CA ASP A 52 0.90 -8.02 1.95
C ASP A 52 2.01 -7.22 1.25
N ILE A 53 3.14 -7.88 0.94
CA ILE A 53 4.25 -7.28 0.20
C ILE A 53 3.79 -6.81 -1.19
N TYR A 54 3.00 -7.62 -1.89
CA TYR A 54 2.46 -7.26 -3.21
C TYR A 54 1.56 -6.02 -3.13
N MET A 55 0.64 -5.97 -2.17
CA MET A 55 -0.24 -4.81 -1.96
C MET A 55 0.55 -3.55 -1.57
N TYR A 56 1.64 -3.70 -0.83
CA TYR A 56 2.51 -2.58 -0.48
C TYR A 56 3.26 -2.03 -1.69
N GLN A 57 3.82 -2.91 -2.52
CA GLN A 57 4.54 -2.51 -3.73
C GLN A 57 3.63 -1.81 -4.74
N ASP A 58 2.42 -2.34 -4.96
CA ASP A 58 1.41 -1.72 -5.81
C ASP A 58 1.08 -0.28 -5.36
N LYS A 59 0.87 -0.09 -4.04
CA LYS A 59 0.61 1.23 -3.47
C LYS A 59 1.78 2.20 -3.67
N ALA A 60 3.01 1.72 -3.54
CA ALA A 60 4.22 2.53 -3.73
C ALA A 60 4.42 2.93 -5.20
N ALA A 61 4.25 1.98 -6.13
CA ALA A 61 4.34 2.21 -7.57
C ALA A 61 3.27 3.20 -8.04
N TRP A 62 2.03 2.99 -7.60
CA TRP A 62 0.92 3.90 -7.86
C TRP A 62 1.22 5.31 -7.37
N LYS A 63 1.67 5.44 -6.11
CA LYS A 63 1.98 6.74 -5.51
C LYS A 63 3.06 7.48 -6.28
N LYS A 64 4.06 6.75 -6.81
CA LYS A 64 5.11 7.32 -7.65
C LYS A 64 4.51 7.91 -8.93
N LYS A 65 3.74 7.13 -9.69
CA LYS A 65 3.06 7.60 -10.92
C LYS A 65 2.16 8.79 -10.65
N PHE A 66 1.27 8.69 -9.66
CA PHE A 66 0.37 9.77 -9.29
C PHE A 66 1.13 11.07 -8.94
N SER A 67 2.22 10.96 -8.18
CA SER A 67 3.04 12.13 -7.85
C SER A 67 3.75 12.75 -9.06
N GLN A 68 4.08 11.96 -10.09
CA GLN A 68 4.66 12.47 -11.33
C GLN A 68 3.63 13.29 -12.11
N TYR A 69 2.39 12.79 -12.28
CA TYR A 69 1.31 13.55 -12.90
C TYR A 69 1.05 14.88 -12.20
N VAL A 70 0.88 14.84 -10.88
CA VAL A 70 0.64 16.08 -10.11
C VAL A 70 1.80 17.06 -10.25
N ALA A 71 3.04 16.59 -10.21
CA ALA A 71 4.21 17.45 -10.32
C ALA A 71 4.38 18.03 -11.74
N ALA A 72 4.11 17.23 -12.77
CA ALA A 72 4.22 17.63 -14.17
C ALA A 72 3.20 18.72 -14.54
N TYR A 73 1.96 18.57 -14.08
CA TYR A 73 0.86 19.49 -14.42
C TYR A 73 0.47 20.44 -13.27
N GLN A 74 1.26 20.50 -12.20
CA GLN A 74 1.03 21.34 -11.00
C GLN A 74 -0.40 21.24 -10.42
N LEU A 75 -0.96 20.03 -10.41
CA LEU A 75 -2.38 19.83 -10.12
C LEU A 75 -2.75 20.21 -8.68
N THR A 76 -3.82 20.99 -8.53
CA THR A 76 -4.41 21.30 -7.22
C THR A 76 -5.44 20.23 -6.79
N PRO A 77 -5.79 20.15 -5.48
CA PRO A 77 -6.85 19.25 -5.03
C PRO A 77 -8.19 19.47 -5.75
N GLU A 78 -8.50 20.73 -6.10
CA GLU A 78 -9.71 21.09 -6.84
C GLU A 78 -9.67 20.54 -8.26
N GLN A 79 -8.57 20.74 -8.99
CA GLN A 79 -8.41 20.20 -10.34
C GLN A 79 -8.44 18.67 -10.37
N LEU A 80 -7.85 18.02 -9.36
CA LEU A 80 -7.92 16.57 -9.23
C LEU A 80 -9.35 16.10 -8.94
N SER A 81 -10.10 16.84 -8.13
CA SER A 81 -11.52 16.57 -7.86
C SER A 81 -12.33 16.60 -9.16
N ASP A 82 -12.10 17.63 -9.99
CA ASP A 82 -12.83 17.82 -11.25
C ASP A 82 -12.49 16.74 -12.28
N VAL A 83 -11.21 16.39 -12.43
CA VAL A 83 -10.75 15.39 -13.41
C VAL A 83 -11.15 13.98 -13.04
N THR A 84 -11.12 13.65 -11.75
CA THR A 84 -11.26 12.26 -11.30
C THR A 84 -12.65 11.94 -10.75
N GLY A 85 -13.48 12.96 -10.51
CA GLY A 85 -14.80 12.84 -9.88
C GLY A 85 -14.76 12.46 -8.40
N PHE A 86 -13.58 12.39 -7.78
CA PHE A 86 -13.42 12.22 -6.34
C PHE A 86 -13.55 13.56 -5.62
N SER A 87 -13.72 13.54 -4.30
CA SER A 87 -13.82 14.77 -3.53
C SER A 87 -12.45 15.41 -3.35
N ARG A 88 -12.36 16.74 -3.33
CA ARG A 88 -11.14 17.46 -2.93
C ARG A 88 -10.56 16.98 -1.60
N TYR A 89 -11.40 16.49 -0.68
CA TYR A 89 -10.99 15.97 0.62
C TYR A 89 -10.30 14.60 0.54
N ASP A 90 -10.48 13.87 -0.57
CA ASP A 90 -9.75 12.63 -0.86
C ASP A 90 -8.29 12.93 -1.27
N PHE A 91 -7.95 14.20 -1.53
CA PHE A 91 -6.61 14.65 -1.85
C PHE A 91 -6.04 15.52 -0.72
N SER A 92 -4.90 15.12 -0.18
CA SER A 92 -4.21 15.82 0.91
C SER A 92 -2.76 16.10 0.52
N ARG A 93 -2.14 17.11 1.13
CA ARG A 93 -0.69 17.36 0.95
C ARG A 93 0.11 16.74 2.10
N ASP A 94 1.18 16.04 1.75
CA ASP A 94 2.20 15.61 2.71
C ASP A 94 2.90 16.84 3.32
N LYS A 95 3.60 16.67 4.44
CA LYS A 95 4.43 17.70 5.08
C LYS A 95 5.53 18.28 4.17
N LYS A 96 5.77 17.65 3.02
CA LYS A 96 6.72 18.07 1.98
C LYS A 96 6.04 18.74 0.78
N GLY A 97 4.75 19.10 0.89
CA GLY A 97 3.99 19.72 -0.19
C GLY A 97 3.55 18.77 -1.32
N ARG A 98 3.89 17.48 -1.24
CA ARG A 98 3.51 16.48 -2.26
C ARG A 98 2.04 16.10 -2.10
N MET A 99 1.28 16.08 -3.19
CA MET A 99 -0.09 15.57 -3.16
C MET A 99 -0.10 14.06 -2.87
N LEU A 100 -1.04 13.70 -2.01
CA LEU A 100 -1.36 12.37 -1.56
C LEU A 100 -2.84 12.16 -1.83
N PHE A 101 -3.20 10.99 -2.36
CA PHE A 101 -4.57 10.55 -2.32
C PHE A 101 -4.80 9.83 -0.98
N VAL A 102 -5.59 10.44 -0.11
CA VAL A 102 -5.83 10.04 1.28
C VAL A 102 -7.32 9.86 1.51
N PHE A 103 -7.82 8.67 1.24
CA PHE A 103 -8.83 7.95 2.02
C PHE A 103 -9.07 6.61 1.34
N CYS A 104 -8.92 5.48 2.07
CA CYS A 104 -9.34 4.12 1.67
C CYS A 104 -9.43 3.81 0.16
N ALA A 105 -8.41 4.21 -0.61
CA ALA A 105 -8.41 4.00 -2.04
C ALA A 105 -8.09 2.53 -2.28
N SER A 106 -9.13 1.74 -2.58
CA SER A 106 -8.96 0.39 -3.09
C SER A 106 -8.04 0.42 -4.32
N PRO A 107 -7.33 -0.67 -4.64
CA PRO A 107 -6.51 -0.76 -5.84
C PRO A 107 -7.28 -0.33 -7.11
N LYS A 108 -8.57 -0.67 -7.17
CA LYS A 108 -9.48 -0.27 -8.25
C LYS A 108 -9.65 1.26 -8.35
N LYS A 109 -9.92 1.94 -7.24
CA LYS A 109 -10.06 3.42 -7.23
C LYS A 109 -8.75 4.12 -7.60
N ARG A 110 -7.62 3.57 -7.14
CA ARG A 110 -6.28 4.06 -7.50
C ARG A 110 -6.04 3.98 -9.01
N GLN A 111 -6.32 2.84 -9.62
CA GLN A 111 -6.22 2.68 -11.06
C GLN A 111 -7.15 3.63 -11.81
N GLN A 112 -8.39 3.81 -11.34
CA GLN A 112 -9.34 4.76 -11.93
C GLN A 112 -8.78 6.19 -11.94
N VAL A 113 -8.21 6.66 -10.82
CA VAL A 113 -7.57 7.99 -10.76
C VAL A 113 -6.45 8.13 -11.79
N LEU A 114 -5.57 7.12 -11.93
CA LEU A 114 -4.51 7.17 -12.94
C LEU A 114 -5.06 7.15 -14.35
N SER A 115 -6.07 6.32 -14.61
CA SER A 115 -6.69 6.23 -15.93
C SER A 115 -7.34 7.55 -16.33
N CYS A 116 -8.02 8.25 -15.42
CA CYS A 116 -8.59 9.57 -15.69
C CYS A 116 -7.48 10.61 -15.94
N LEU A 117 -6.38 10.56 -15.20
CA LEU A 117 -5.26 11.46 -15.42
C LEU A 117 -4.57 11.21 -16.76
N GLU A 118 -4.39 9.95 -17.14
CA GLU A 118 -3.79 9.56 -18.43
C GLU A 118 -4.70 9.92 -19.62
N ASP A 119 -6.02 9.79 -19.47
CA ASP A 119 -6.99 10.17 -20.50
C ASP A 119 -7.02 11.69 -20.75
N VAL A 120 -6.92 12.50 -19.68
CA VAL A 120 -6.98 13.96 -19.79
C VAL A 120 -5.62 14.58 -20.16
N PHE A 121 -4.52 14.06 -19.61
CA PHE A 121 -3.20 14.69 -19.73
C PHE A 121 -2.19 13.93 -20.61
N GLY A 122 -2.50 12.68 -21.00
CA GLY A 122 -1.60 11.79 -21.73
C GLY A 122 -0.62 11.03 -20.81
N PRO A 123 0.21 10.13 -21.37
CA PRO A 123 1.13 9.30 -20.60
C PRO A 123 2.34 10.09 -20.05
N VAL A 124 2.81 9.71 -18.85
CA VAL A 124 3.97 10.28 -18.13
C VAL A 124 5.01 9.22 -17.79
#